data_AF-A0A4Q3B0P0-F1
#
_entry.id   AF-A0A4Q3B0P0-F1
#
_cell.length_a   1.000
_cell.length_b   1.000
_cell.length_c   1.000
_cell.angle_alpha   90.00
_cell.angle_beta   90.00
_cell.angle_gamma   90.00
#
_symmetry.space_group_name_H-M   'P 1'
#
loop_
_entity.id
_entity.type
_entity.pdbx_description
1 polymer ?
#
loop_
_entity_poly.entity_id
_entity_poly.type
_entity_poly.pdbx_seq_one_letter_code
_entity_poly.pdbx_strand_id
1 'polypeptide(L)'
;MEKYLLNHAHPAGHTKAKWFKEALGFTQDNINDLAKQIVFDPKKAIKTGKNKQGVLFKQMIKIKGDNGRVIDTQFNFIKLSNGDVKLVGALPTKKIK
;
A
#
# COMPACT_ATOMS: atom_id res chain seq x y z
N MET A 1 -8.96 -3.99 11.64
CA MET A 1 -8.56 -2.67 11.10
C MET A 1 -8.17 -2.78 9.62
N GLU A 2 -9.00 -3.42 8.80
CA GLU A 2 -8.60 -3.87 7.44
C GLU A 2 -9.12 -2.99 6.29
N LYS A 3 -9.88 -1.93 6.56
CA LYS A 3 -10.65 -1.23 5.52
C LYS A 3 -9.99 0.01 4.90
N TYR A 4 -8.78 0.42 5.30
CA TYR A 4 -8.28 1.75 4.88
C TYR A 4 -7.68 1.82 3.46
N LEU A 5 -7.22 0.71 2.87
CA LEU A 5 -6.62 0.79 1.53
C LEU A 5 -7.62 0.88 0.39
N LEU A 6 -8.83 0.32 0.55
CA LEU A 6 -9.83 0.20 -0.51
C LEU A 6 -11.23 0.67 -0.09
N ASN A 7 -11.34 1.57 0.89
CA ASN A 7 -12.64 2.18 1.18
C ASN A 7 -13.00 3.19 0.08
N HIS A 8 -13.90 2.79 -0.82
CA HIS A 8 -14.49 3.66 -1.85
C HIS A 8 -15.24 4.87 -1.26
N ALA A 9 -15.61 4.86 0.02
CA ALA A 9 -16.35 5.95 0.65
C ALA A 9 -15.50 7.21 0.95
N HIS A 10 -14.18 7.17 0.73
CA HIS A 10 -13.33 8.36 0.87
C HIS A 10 -13.11 8.99 -0.52
N PRO A 11 -13.36 10.30 -0.74
CA PRO A 11 -13.22 10.95 -2.04
C PRO A 11 -11.84 10.75 -2.71
N ALA A 12 -10.78 10.62 -1.89
CA ALA A 12 -9.41 10.37 -2.31
C ALA A 12 -9.07 8.88 -2.62
N GLY A 13 -9.97 7.95 -2.26
CA GLY A 13 -9.80 6.50 -2.43
C GLY A 13 -10.15 6.01 -3.84
N HIS A 14 -11.00 6.74 -4.57
CA HIS A 14 -11.47 6.36 -5.92
C HIS A 14 -10.33 6.19 -6.93
N THR A 15 -9.40 7.16 -7.01
CA THR A 15 -8.31 7.13 -8.00
C THR A 15 -7.31 6.00 -7.70
N LYS A 16 -7.06 5.71 -6.42
CA LYS A 16 -6.16 4.62 -6.00
C LYS A 16 -6.80 3.26 -6.23
N ALA A 17 -8.05 3.08 -5.82
CA ALA A 17 -8.79 1.84 -6.03
C ALA A 17 -8.94 1.52 -7.54
N LYS A 18 -9.22 2.54 -8.37
CA LYS A 18 -9.25 2.38 -9.83
C LYS A 18 -7.90 1.93 -10.38
N TRP A 19 -6.80 2.53 -9.93
CA TRP A 19 -5.46 2.09 -10.35
C TRP A 19 -5.18 0.63 -9.95
N PHE A 20 -5.48 0.23 -8.72
CA PHE A 20 -5.26 -1.15 -8.28
C PHE A 20 -6.07 -2.16 -9.08
N LYS A 21 -7.32 -1.81 -9.44
CA LYS A 21 -8.16 -2.61 -10.32
C LYS A 21 -7.59 -2.71 -11.73
N GLU A 22 -7.21 -1.60 -12.36
CA GLU A 22 -6.74 -1.57 -13.75
C GLU A 22 -5.31 -2.12 -13.91
N ALA A 23 -4.42 -1.83 -12.96
CA ALA A 23 -3.01 -2.24 -13.01
C ALA A 23 -2.82 -3.70 -12.66
N LEU A 24 -3.47 -4.15 -11.59
CA LEU A 24 -3.19 -5.42 -10.92
C LEU A 24 -4.41 -6.34 -10.83
N GLY A 25 -5.61 -5.88 -11.23
CA GLY A 25 -6.83 -6.67 -11.10
C GLY A 25 -7.35 -6.77 -9.68
N PHE A 26 -6.86 -5.96 -8.73
CA PHE A 26 -7.35 -6.00 -7.36
C PHE A 26 -8.63 -5.17 -7.19
N THR A 27 -9.69 -5.82 -6.70
CA THR A 27 -10.96 -5.22 -6.24
C THR A 27 -11.09 -5.41 -4.73
N GLN A 28 -12.24 -5.04 -4.16
CA GLN A 28 -12.55 -5.34 -2.78
C GLN A 28 -12.69 -6.86 -2.53
N ASP A 29 -12.94 -7.65 -3.56
CA ASP A 29 -13.18 -9.10 -3.46
C ASP A 29 -11.88 -9.89 -3.21
N ASN A 30 -10.76 -9.44 -3.79
CA ASN A 30 -9.44 -10.10 -3.68
C ASN A 30 -8.41 -9.24 -2.90
N ILE A 31 -8.89 -8.27 -2.11
CA ILE A 31 -8.04 -7.39 -1.28
C ILE A 31 -7.20 -8.17 -0.26
N ASN A 32 -7.71 -9.30 0.22
CA ASN A 32 -6.99 -10.14 1.18
C ASN A 32 -5.71 -10.70 0.56
N ASP A 33 -5.70 -11.00 -0.74
CA ASP A 33 -4.52 -11.50 -1.44
C ASP A 33 -3.50 -10.40 -1.74
N LEU A 34 -3.96 -9.16 -1.92
CA LEU A 34 -3.09 -7.99 -1.91
C LEU A 34 -2.49 -7.76 -0.51
N ALA A 35 -3.31 -7.81 0.54
CA ALA A 35 -2.88 -7.54 1.91
C ALA A 35 -1.80 -8.53 2.40
N LYS A 36 -1.92 -9.82 2.05
CA LYS A 36 -0.90 -10.85 2.36
C LYS A 36 0.47 -10.55 1.77
N GLN A 37 0.54 -9.84 0.65
CA GLN A 37 1.79 -9.48 -0.01
C GLN A 37 2.44 -8.22 0.60
N ILE A 38 1.68 -7.41 1.33
CA ILE A 38 2.16 -6.14 1.89
C ILE A 38 2.73 -6.37 3.30
N VAL A 39 3.99 -6.79 3.35
CA VAL A 39 4.72 -7.01 4.61
C VAL A 39 5.73 -5.90 4.83
N PHE A 40 5.62 -5.21 5.97
CA PHE A 40 6.64 -4.25 6.39
C PHE A 40 7.92 -4.97 6.81
N ASP A 41 9.04 -4.61 6.19
CA ASP A 41 10.37 -5.11 6.49
C ASP A 41 11.27 -3.91 6.85
N PRO A 42 11.63 -3.71 8.14
CA PRO A 42 12.44 -2.58 8.57
C PRO A 42 13.84 -2.56 7.97
N LYS A 43 14.34 -3.68 7.43
CA LYS A 43 15.65 -3.74 6.75
C LYS A 43 15.57 -3.24 5.31
N LYS A 44 14.40 -3.32 4.67
CA LYS A 44 14.14 -2.86 3.30
C LYS A 44 13.45 -1.50 3.25
N ALA A 45 12.81 -1.10 4.34
CA ALA A 45 12.09 0.16 4.45
C ALA A 45 13.06 1.34 4.63
N ILE A 46 12.85 2.41 3.86
CA ILE A 46 13.62 3.64 3.93
C ILE A 46 12.85 4.64 4.80
N LYS A 47 13.47 5.12 5.88
CA LYS A 47 12.90 6.19 6.70
C LYS A 47 12.79 7.48 5.89
N THR A 48 11.59 8.04 5.80
CA THR A 48 11.31 9.27 5.04
C THR A 48 11.12 10.48 5.93
N GLY A 49 10.82 10.27 7.22
CA GLY A 49 10.63 11.38 8.15
C GLY A 49 10.11 10.90 9.50
N LYS A 50 9.71 11.86 10.33
CA LYS A 50 9.04 11.63 11.62
C LYS A 50 8.02 12.74 11.83
N ASN A 51 6.86 12.41 12.37
CA ASN A 51 5.85 13.38 12.78
C ASN A 51 5.43 13.11 14.24
N LYS A 52 4.41 13.83 14.73
CA LYS A 52 3.90 13.68 16.11
C LYS A 52 3.38 12.26 16.41
N GLN A 53 2.97 11.50 15.40
CA GLN A 53 2.40 10.16 15.55
C GLN A 53 3.47 9.07 15.55
N GLY A 54 4.57 9.26 14.81
CA GLY A 54 5.59 8.23 14.66
C GLY A 54 6.61 8.50 13.57
N VAL A 55 7.38 7.47 13.23
CA VAL A 55 8.39 7.50 12.17
C VAL A 55 7.77 7.02 10.85
N LEU A 56 7.95 7.79 9.79
CA LEU A 56 7.45 7.47 8.46
C LEU A 56 8.48 6.68 7.66
N PHE A 57 8.02 5.69 6.93
CA PHE A 57 8.81 4.82 6.09
C PHE A 57 8.19 4.66 4.71
N LYS A 58 9.02 4.46 3.70
CA LYS A 58 8.62 3.98 2.37
C LYS A 58 9.29 2.63 2.10
N GLN A 59 8.58 1.71 1.48
CA GLN A 59 9.11 0.41 1.09
C GLN A 59 8.58 0.05 -0.29
N MET A 60 9.49 -0.37 -1.17
CA MET A 60 9.13 -0.93 -2.47
C MET A 60 8.78 -2.41 -2.29
N ILE A 61 7.59 -2.81 -2.72
CA ILE A 61 7.12 -4.19 -2.67
C ILE A 61 6.64 -4.60 -4.06
N LYS A 62 7.14 -5.73 -4.55
CA LYS A 62 6.63 -6.36 -5.77
C LYS A 62 5.30 -7.01 -5.47
N ILE A 63 4.26 -6.51 -6.12
CA ILE A 63 2.92 -7.06 -6.01
C ILE A 63 2.60 -7.85 -7.26
N LYS A 64 2.24 -9.12 -7.09
CA LYS A 64 1.64 -9.94 -8.13
C LYS A 64 0.13 -9.70 -8.13
N GLY A 65 -0.36 -9.15 -9.22
CA GLY A 65 -1.77 -8.96 -9.50
C GLY A 65 -2.47 -10.26 -9.88
N ASP A 66 -3.78 -10.29 -9.69
CA ASP A 66 -4.64 -11.40 -10.11
C ASP A 66 -4.67 -11.57 -11.63
N ASN A 67 -4.44 -10.47 -12.36
CA ASN A 67 -4.24 -10.46 -13.81
C ASN A 67 -2.87 -11.02 -14.26
N GLY A 68 -2.08 -11.60 -13.35
CA GLY A 68 -0.76 -12.17 -13.63
C GLY A 68 0.37 -11.16 -13.76
N ARG A 69 0.09 -9.84 -13.72
CA ARG A 69 1.13 -8.80 -13.80
C ARG A 69 1.86 -8.65 -12.47
N VAL A 70 3.15 -8.34 -12.53
CA VAL A 70 3.95 -8.00 -11.34
C VAL A 70 4.37 -6.55 -11.44
N ILE A 71 4.03 -5.74 -10.44
CA ILE A 71 4.35 -4.30 -10.42
C ILE A 71 5.01 -3.93 -9.10
N ASP A 72 6.13 -3.24 -9.20
CA ASP A 72 6.78 -2.58 -8.07
C ASP A 72 5.88 -1.44 -7.56
N THR A 73 5.41 -1.58 -6.32
CA THR A 73 4.53 -0.59 -5.69
C THR A 73 5.21 -0.03 -4.45
N GLN A 74 5.25 1.29 -4.33
CA GLN A 74 5.73 1.94 -3.13
C GLN A 74 4.62 1.90 -2.08
N PHE A 75 4.90 1.33 -0.92
CA PHE A 75 4.03 1.40 0.24
C PHE A 75 4.63 2.32 1.29
N ASN A 76 3.80 3.18 1.86
CA ASN A 76 4.17 4.12 2.90
C ASN A 76 3.62 3.60 4.23
N PHE A 77 4.50 3.45 5.20
CA PHE A 77 4.18 2.97 6.55
C PHE A 77 4.48 4.05 7.59
N ILE A 78 3.80 3.98 8.72
CA ILE A 78 4.15 4.71 9.94
C ILE A 78 4.40 3.71 11.06
N LYS A 79 5.56 3.82 11.71
CA LYS A 79 5.83 3.15 12.98
C LYS A 79 5.47 4.10 14.11
N LEU A 80 4.38 3.81 14.80
CA LEU A 80 3.88 4.58 15.93
C LEU A 80 4.80 4.43 17.15
N SER A 81 4.70 5.38 18.09
CA SER A 81 5.52 5.39 19.30
C SER A 81 5.30 4.17 20.21
N ASN A 82 4.13 3.51 20.12
CA ASN A 82 3.82 2.28 20.84
C ASN A 82 4.43 1.02 20.19
N GLY A 83 5.15 1.17 19.07
CA GLY A 83 5.78 0.06 18.34
C GLY A 83 4.97 -0.46 17.15
N ASP A 84 3.69 -0.13 17.05
CA ASP A 84 2.81 -0.59 15.96
C ASP A 84 3.24 -0.02 14.62
N VAL A 85 3.15 -0.84 13.57
CA VAL A 85 3.35 -0.39 12.19
C VAL A 85 2.02 -0.39 11.46
N LYS A 86 1.67 0.75 10.85
CA LYS A 86 0.45 0.91 10.07
C LYS A 86 0.78 1.33 8.64
N LEU A 87 0.04 0.76 7.70
CA LEU A 87 0.11 1.16 6.30
C LEU A 87 -0.73 2.43 6.11
N VAL A 88 -0.09 3.51 5.64
CA VAL A 88 -0.71 4.84 5.50
C VAL A 88 -0.89 5.25 4.03
N GLY A 89 -0.31 4.51 3.09
CA GLY A 89 -0.59 4.72 1.69
C GLY A 89 0.15 3.79 0.77
N ALA A 90 -0.28 3.76 -0.49
CA ALA A 90 0.41 3.11 -1.58
C ALA A 90 0.49 4.06 -2.77
N LEU A 91 1.61 4.01 -3.48
CA LEU A 91 1.90 4.76 -4.68
C LEU A 91 2.48 3.79 -5.72
N PRO A 92 1.82 3.60 -6.85
CA PRO A 92 2.37 2.79 -7.92
C PRO A 92 3.56 3.48 -8.58
N THR A 93 4.61 2.73 -8.89
CA THR A 93 5.80 3.32 -9.55
C THR A 93 5.70 3.38 -11.06
N LYS A 94 4.77 2.63 -11.67
CA LYS A 94 4.56 2.62 -13.12
C LYS A 94 3.22 3.28 -13.47
N LYS A 95 3.27 4.33 -14.28
CA LYS A 95 2.08 4.77 -15.04
C LYS A 95 1.69 3.61 -15.95
N ILE A 96 0.46 3.14 -15.82
CA ILE A 96 -0.15 2.29 -16.85
C ILE A 96 -0.24 3.21 -18.07
N LYS A 97 0.44 2.85 -19.16
CA LYS A 97 0.46 3.60 -20.41
C LYS A 97 -0.60 3.02 -21.33
#